data_AF-A0A7Y5PVV9-F1
#
_entry.id   AF-A0A7Y5PVV9-F1
#
_cell.length_a   1.000
_cell.length_b   1.000
_cell.length_c   1.000
_cell.angle_alpha   90.00
_cell.angle_beta   90.00
_cell.angle_gamma   90.00
#
_symmetry.space_group_name_H-M   'P 1'
#
loop_
_entity.id
_entity.type
_entity.pdbx_description
1 polymer ?
#
loop_
_entity_poly.entity_id
_entity_poly.type
_entity_poly.pdbx_seq_one_letter_code
_entity_poly.pdbx_strand_id
1 'polypeptide(L)'
;MNNDRILAGIACTQVLAKLSDYFDGELAPEVSAQIEAHVRQCDNCARFGGAFTAIVAGLRKSIEAPSSSASAATARLRSRLGLRD
;
A
#
# COMPACT_ATOMS: atom_id res chain seq x y z
N MET A 1 -1.25 -18.70 13.81
CA MET A 1 -0.36 -17.53 13.89
C MET A 1 0.83 -17.93 14.73
N ASN A 2 1.87 -18.46 14.08
CA ASN A 2 3.04 -18.96 14.79
C ASN A 2 4.01 -17.80 15.05
N ASN A 3 4.15 -17.46 16.34
CA ASN A 3 5.19 -16.61 16.94
C ASN A 3 5.07 -15.10 16.68
N ASP A 4 4.20 -14.42 17.43
CA ASP A 4 4.14 -12.94 17.51
C ASP A 4 5.38 -12.42 18.25
N ARG A 5 6.39 -11.98 17.50
CA ARG A 5 7.68 -11.53 18.05
C ARG A 5 7.67 -10.03 18.26
N ILE A 6 8.37 -9.56 19.30
CA ILE A 6 8.62 -8.14 19.53
C ILE A 6 10.06 -7.83 19.15
N LEU A 7 10.25 -7.00 18.12
CA LEU A 7 11.54 -6.54 17.63
C LEU A 7 11.44 -5.05 17.32
N ALA A 8 12.52 -4.30 17.55
CA ALA A 8 12.54 -2.84 17.39
C ALA A 8 11.39 -2.12 18.14
N GLY A 9 10.92 -2.71 19.25
CA GLY A 9 9.85 -2.14 20.08
C GLY A 9 8.42 -2.35 19.56
N ILE A 10 8.21 -3.16 18.52
CA ILE A 10 6.88 -3.42 17.95
C ILE A 10 6.65 -4.91 17.71
N ALA A 11 5.42 -5.39 17.96
CA ALA A 11 5.00 -6.77 17.73
C ALA A 11 4.66 -7.03 16.25
N CYS A 12 4.76 -8.29 15.79
CA CYS A 12 4.38 -8.65 14.42
C CYS A 12 2.92 -8.27 14.11
N THR A 13 2.01 -8.50 15.06
CA THR A 13 0.59 -8.13 14.94
C THR A 13 0.39 -6.62 14.78
N GLN A 14 1.18 -5.82 15.50
CA GLN A 14 1.15 -4.36 15.40
C GLN A 14 1.74 -3.84 14.09
N VAL A 15 2.79 -4.49 13.57
CA VAL A 15 3.30 -4.20 12.22
C VAL A 15 2.21 -4.43 11.18
N LEU A 16 1.56 -5.60 11.21
CA LEU A 16 0.49 -5.95 10.26
C LEU A 16 -0.68 -4.96 10.33
N ALA A 17 -1.09 -4.55 11.53
CA ALA A 17 -2.17 -3.59 11.73
C ALA A 17 -1.87 -2.19 11.15
N LYS A 18 -0.60 -1.84 10.97
CA LYS A 18 -0.14 -0.53 10.49
C LYS A 18 0.25 -0.50 9.01
N LEU A 19 0.15 -1.63 8.30
CA LEU A 19 0.64 -1.70 6.92
C LEU A 19 -0.13 -0.80 5.96
N SER A 20 -1.46 -0.63 6.11
CA SER A 20 -2.23 0.27 5.24
C SER A 20 -1.69 1.70 5.35
N ASP A 21 -1.71 2.26 6.56
CA ASP A 21 -1.18 3.58 6.87
C ASP A 21 0.28 3.76 6.41
N TYR A 22 1.10 2.71 6.50
CA TYR A 22 2.48 2.72 5.99
C TYR A 22 2.53 2.90 4.47
N PHE A 23 1.71 2.18 3.71
CA PHE A 23 1.67 2.30 2.24
C PHE A 23 1.03 3.60 1.75
N ASP A 24 0.14 4.17 2.56
CA ASP A 24 -0.52 5.44 2.30
C ASP A 24 0.35 6.64 2.73
N GLY A 25 1.45 6.39 3.46
CA GLY A 25 2.38 7.42 3.91
C GLY A 25 1.87 8.26 5.08
N GLU A 26 0.93 7.71 5.86
CA GLU A 26 0.22 8.41 6.94
C GLU A 26 0.86 8.17 8.33
N LEU A 27 1.86 7.30 8.41
CA LEU A 27 2.58 7.03 9.65
C LEU A 27 3.61 8.12 9.97
N ALA A 28 3.74 8.41 11.27
CA ALA A 28 4.86 9.19 11.77
C ALA A 28 6.21 8.53 11.39
N PRO A 29 7.25 9.31 11.03
CA PRO A 29 8.54 8.78 10.58
C PRO A 29 9.17 7.75 11.52
N GLU A 30 9.00 7.95 12.82
CA GLU A 30 9.52 7.08 13.88
C GLU A 30 8.85 5.70 13.85
N VAL A 31 7.56 5.65 13.57
CA VAL A 31 6.79 4.40 13.48
C VAL A 31 7.16 3.64 12.21
N SER A 32 7.33 4.36 11.10
CA SER A 32 7.85 3.78 9.84
C SER A 32 9.23 3.17 10.04
N ALA A 33 10.14 3.87 10.72
CA ALA A 33 11.46 3.35 11.04
C ALA A 33 11.42 2.09 11.94
N GLN A 34 10.51 2.04 12.92
CA GLN A 34 10.29 0.86 13.75
C GLN A 34 9.80 -0.34 12.93
N ILE A 35 8.84 -0.13 12.04
CA ILE A 35 8.33 -1.17 11.13
C ILE A 35 9.45 -1.70 10.24
N GLU A 36 10.22 -0.82 9.61
CA GLU A 36 11.35 -1.23 8.76
C GLU A 36 12.41 -2.00 9.54
N ALA A 37 12.76 -1.54 10.74
CA ALA A 37 13.72 -2.23 11.61
C ALA A 37 13.21 -3.60 12.06
N HIS A 38 11.91 -3.74 12.32
CA HIS A 38 11.28 -5.02 12.64
C HIS A 38 11.33 -5.98 11.45
N VAL A 39 10.93 -5.52 10.25
CA VAL A 39 10.92 -6.34 9.02
C VAL A 39 12.31 -6.86 8.68
N ARG A 40 13.37 -6.07 8.90
CA ARG A 40 14.77 -6.51 8.70
C ARG A 40 15.21 -7.64 9.63
N GLN A 41 14.53 -7.84 10.76
CA GLN A 41 14.93 -8.80 11.81
C GLN A 41 13.94 -9.97 11.96
N CYS A 42 12.76 -9.91 11.32
CA CYS A 42 11.72 -10.94 11.44
C CYS A 42 11.46 -11.62 10.09
N ASP A 43 11.89 -12.87 9.95
CA ASP A 43 11.69 -13.66 8.71
C ASP A 43 10.21 -13.76 8.30
N ASN A 44 9.30 -13.87 9.28
CA ASN A 44 7.86 -13.94 9.01
C ASN A 44 7.35 -12.64 8.37
N CYS A 45 7.72 -11.49 8.94
CA CYS A 45 7.31 -10.19 8.44
C CYS A 45 8.04 -9.84 7.12
N ALA A 46 9.30 -10.23 6.95
CA ALA A 46 10.03 -10.08 5.70
C ALA A 46 9.35 -10.84 4.55
N ARG A 47 9.03 -12.13 4.78
CA ARG A 47 8.33 -12.96 3.78
C ARG A 47 6.95 -12.40 3.46
N PHE A 48 6.16 -12.05 4.47
CA PHE A 48 4.82 -11.49 4.26
C PHE A 48 4.87 -10.14 3.56
N GLY A 49 5.72 -9.22 4.03
CA GLY A 49 5.86 -7.87 3.46
C GLY A 49 6.31 -7.90 2.00
N GLY A 50 7.20 -8.82 1.63
CA GLY A 50 7.58 -9.04 0.23
C GLY A 50 6.41 -9.47 -0.65
N ALA A 51 5.63 -10.47 -0.21
CA ALA A 51 4.44 -10.91 -0.95
C ALA A 51 3.36 -9.82 -1.05
N PHE A 52 3.12 -9.11 0.05
CA PHE A 52 2.13 -8.03 0.10
C PHE A 52 2.51 -6.86 -0.81
N THR A 53 3.78 -6.43 -0.80
CA THR A 53 4.29 -5.38 -1.68
C THR A 53 4.14 -5.76 -3.16
N ALA A 54 4.40 -7.03 -3.51
CA ALA A 54 4.22 -7.51 -4.87
C ALA A 54 2.75 -7.43 -5.33
N ILE A 55 1.79 -7.77 -4.46
CA ILE A 55 0.35 -7.63 -4.74
C ILE A 55 -0.02 -6.16 -4.95
N VAL A 56 0.36 -5.28 -4.01
CA VAL A 56 0.07 -3.83 -4.10
C VAL A 56 0.67 -3.22 -5.37
N ALA A 57 1.91 -3.56 -5.70
CA ALA A 57 2.56 -3.10 -6.94
C ALA A 57 1.83 -3.60 -8.20
N GLY A 58 1.34 -4.84 -8.19
CA GLY A 58 0.50 -5.38 -9.26
C GLY A 58 -0.80 -4.60 -9.45
N LEU A 59 -1.51 -4.34 -8.34
CA LEU A 59 -2.75 -3.55 -8.35
C LEU A 59 -2.53 -2.12 -8.84
N ARG A 60 -1.47 -1.45 -8.37
CA ARG A 60 -1.12 -0.09 -8.82
C ARG A 60 -0.88 -0.05 -10.33
N LYS A 61 -0.12 -1.00 -10.88
CA LYS A 61 0.09 -1.13 -12.33
C LYS A 61 -1.21 -1.36 -13.10
N SER A 62 -2.15 -2.13 -12.56
CA SER A 62 -3.46 -2.35 -13.19
C SER A 62 -4.35 -1.11 -13.19
N ILE A 63 -4.19 -0.21 -12.21
CA ILE A 63 -4.93 1.06 -12.13
C ILE A 63 -4.29 2.13 -13.04
N GLU A 64 -2.95 2.18 -13.11
CA GLU A 64 -2.20 3.11 -13.96
C GLU A 64 -2.32 2.79 -15.45
N ALA A 65 -2.57 1.52 -15.80
CA ALA A 65 -2.89 1.16 -17.17
C ALA A 65 -4.10 2.02 -17.63
N PRO A 66 -4.00 2.77 -18.73
CA PRO A 66 -5.07 3.63 -19.19
C PRO A 66 -6.30 2.76 -19.45
N SER A 67 -7.25 2.81 -18.51
CA SER A 67 -8.51 2.13 -18.69
C SER A 67 -9.15 2.73 -19.94
N SER A 68 -9.58 1.89 -20.88
CA SER A 68 -10.32 2.33 -22.08
C SER A 68 -11.57 3.16 -21.73
N SER A 69 -12.02 3.12 -20.46
CA SER A 69 -13.07 3.95 -19.90
C SER A 69 -12.69 5.39 -19.58
N ALA A 70 -11.41 5.76 -19.47
CA ALA A 70 -11.01 7.13 -19.14
C ALA A 70 -11.42 8.12 -20.26
N SER A 71 -11.31 7.71 -21.53
CA SER A 71 -11.78 8.52 -22.66
C SER A 71 -13.31 8.66 -22.66
N ALA A 72 -14.04 7.56 -22.40
CA ALA A 72 -15.50 7.56 -22.34
C ALA A 72 -16.05 8.36 -21.14
N ALA A 73 -15.39 8.27 -19.98
CA ALA A 73 -15.75 9.06 -18.79
C ALA A 73 -15.49 10.56 -19.03
N THR A 74 -14.36 10.91 -19.65
CA THR A 74 -14.03 12.29 -19.99
C THR A 74 -15.01 12.86 -21.02
N ALA A 75 -15.39 12.09 -22.05
CA ALA A 75 -16.39 12.50 -23.04
C ALA A 75 -17.77 12.77 -22.38
N ARG A 76 -18.22 11.88 -21.49
CA ARG A 76 -19.46 12.09 -20.73
C ARG A 76 -19.40 13.32 -19.83
N LEU A 77 -18.27 13.55 -19.16
CA LEU A 77 -18.08 14.70 -18.29
C LEU A 77 -18.10 16.02 -19.09
N ARG A 78 -17.39 16.10 -20.21
CA ARG A 78 -17.41 17.27 -21.11
C ARG A 78 -18.81 17.58 -21.62
N SER A 79 -19.56 16.56 -22.04
CA SER A 79 -20.95 16.71 -22.49
C SER A 79 -21.86 17.31 -21.41
N ARG A 80 -21.70 16.90 -20.14
CA ARG A 80 -22.46 17.45 -19.01
C ARG A 80 -22.04 18.85 -18.61
N LEU A 81 -20.77 19.19 -18.78
CA LEU A 81 -20.23 20.52 -18.46
C LEU A 81 -20.41 21.54 -19.60
N GLY A 82 -20.91 21.12 -20.76
CA GLY A 82 -21.11 22.01 -21.92
C GLY A 82 -19.80 22.48 -22.57
N LEU A 83 -18.69 21.82 -22.28
CA LEU A 83 -17.38 22.11 -22.89
C LEU A 83 -17.33 21.48 -24.29
N ARG A 84 -17.22 22.31 -25.34
CA ARG A 84 -16.91 21.87 -26.72
C ARG A 84 -15.40 22.03 -26.97
N ASP A 85 -14.85 21.12 -27.77
CA ASP A 85 -13.45 21.12 -28.20
C ASP A 85 -13.05 22.41 -28.93
#